data_AF-A0A3S9WKY8-F1
#
_entry.id   AF-A0A3S9WKY8-F1
#
_cell.length_a   1.000
_cell.length_b   1.000
_cell.length_c   1.000
_cell.angle_alpha   90.00
_cell.angle_beta   90.00
_cell.angle_gamma   90.00
#
_symmetry.space_group_name_H-M   'P 1'
#
loop_
_entity.id
_entity.type
_entity.pdbx_description
1 polymer ?
#
loop_
_entity_poly.entity_id
_entity_poly.type
_entity_poly.pdbx_seq_one_letter_code
_entity_poly.pdbx_strand_id
1 'polypeptide(L)'
;MALSLDEFRTSLQDPGARPGLGLPLTDAEAQQVAADAQATLSWYEYWLAVTAQAAPLGTHDSVHAAAFAAAPPAYGGTPPATGPHVTPGVGPEKKSRVGLWVTLSVIGALLLIALIVVVVTLTTARHWTKVDSPEKPETFHSEEYETGLYLVADDGVSPCAVDQDWTDCINAMEAQYAGACAGVELVPAAATLCGQHRAEIDRMRAEDSEGSVVASLGDFGHLTRTPEIATRQVSNNDYEAAVTHEAVCYLGFLGECE
;
A
#
# COMPACT_ATOMS: atom_id res chain seq x y z
N MET A 1 7.06 21.41 14.58
CA MET A 1 6.01 21.26 13.55
C MET A 1 6.64 20.45 12.43
N ALA A 2 5.89 19.59 11.73
CA ALA A 2 6.43 18.93 10.54
C ALA A 2 6.69 19.98 9.45
N LEU A 3 7.73 19.77 8.65
CA LEU A 3 7.97 20.53 7.42
C LEU A 3 6.89 20.16 6.41
N SER A 4 6.53 21.07 5.51
CA SER A 4 5.78 20.73 4.30
C SER A 4 6.65 19.97 3.28
N LEU A 5 6.02 19.36 2.27
CA LEU A 5 6.71 18.62 1.22
C LEU A 5 7.72 19.50 0.44
N ASP A 6 7.36 20.75 0.16
CA ASP A 6 8.23 21.69 -0.56
C ASP A 6 9.41 22.15 0.30
N GLU A 7 9.19 22.40 1.60
CA GLU A 7 10.26 22.71 2.56
C GLU A 7 11.20 21.52 2.76
N PHE A 8 10.67 20.29 2.77
CA PHE A 8 11.45 19.05 2.81
C PHE A 8 12.31 18.87 1.55
N ARG A 9 11.73 19.03 0.36
CA ARG A 9 12.45 18.98 -0.93
C ARG A 9 13.56 20.04 -0.99
N THR A 10 13.28 21.25 -0.51
CA THR A 10 14.27 22.33 -0.39
C THR A 10 15.39 21.97 0.60
N SER A 11 15.04 21.36 1.75
CA SER A 11 16.00 20.94 2.79
C SER A 11 16.89 19.77 2.36
N LEU A 12 16.47 18.94 1.40
CA LEU A 12 17.33 17.92 0.77
C LEU A 12 18.40 18.54 -0.13
N GLN A 13 18.08 19.66 -0.79
CA GLN A 13 18.99 20.38 -1.70
C GLN A 13 19.97 21.30 -0.96
N ASP A 14 19.63 21.77 0.24
CA ASP A 14 20.52 22.57 1.09
C ASP A 14 21.42 21.67 1.98
N PRO A 15 22.75 21.62 1.75
CA PRO A 15 23.67 20.83 2.59
C PRO A 15 23.79 21.34 4.03
N GLY A 16 23.36 22.58 4.33
CA GLY A 16 23.27 23.11 5.69
C GLY A 16 22.03 22.64 6.45
N ALA A 17 20.90 22.47 5.79
CA ALA A 17 19.65 22.01 6.38
C ALA A 17 19.54 20.47 6.46
N ARG A 18 20.08 19.76 5.45
CA ARG A 18 19.99 18.29 5.32
C ARG A 18 20.37 17.49 6.58
N PRO A 19 21.44 17.82 7.35
CA PRO A 19 21.76 17.11 8.59
C PRO A 19 20.65 17.17 9.64
N GLY A 20 19.82 18.22 9.63
CA GLY A 20 18.67 18.38 10.52
C GLY A 20 17.49 17.46 10.19
N LEU A 21 17.46 16.84 9.01
CA LEU A 21 16.43 15.87 8.63
C LEU A 21 16.66 14.48 9.24
N GLY A 22 17.90 14.16 9.66
CA GLY A 22 18.25 12.86 10.24
C GLY A 22 18.19 11.66 9.27
N LEU A 23 18.12 11.92 7.96
CA LEU A 23 18.03 10.86 6.94
C LEU A 23 19.40 10.29 6.57
N PRO A 24 19.53 8.96 6.35
CA PRO A 24 20.77 8.31 5.95
C PRO A 24 21.03 8.45 4.44
N LEU A 25 21.06 9.69 3.94
CA LEU A 25 21.27 10.03 2.52
C LEU A 25 22.60 10.75 2.31
N THR A 26 23.36 10.33 1.30
CA THR A 26 24.53 11.08 0.79
C THR A 26 24.08 12.28 -0.06
N ASP A 27 25.02 13.19 -0.35
CA ASP A 27 24.77 14.38 -1.18
C ASP A 27 24.22 14.05 -2.58
N ALA A 28 24.74 13.00 -3.22
CA ALA A 28 24.29 12.57 -4.54
C ALA A 28 22.87 11.96 -4.48
N GLU A 29 22.60 11.13 -3.47
CA GLU A 29 21.28 10.52 -3.28
C GLU A 29 20.22 11.57 -2.92
N ALA A 30 20.55 12.57 -2.08
CA ALA A 30 19.64 13.65 -1.74
C ALA A 30 19.29 14.52 -2.97
N GLN A 31 20.26 14.79 -3.85
CA GLN A 31 20.02 15.46 -5.13
C GLN A 31 19.15 14.62 -6.08
N GLN A 32 19.38 13.30 -6.14
CA GLN A 32 18.58 12.38 -6.96
C GLN A 32 17.13 12.27 -6.44
N VAL A 33 16.94 12.11 -5.13
CA VAL A 33 15.62 12.12 -4.47
C VAL A 33 14.89 13.44 -4.69
N ALA A 34 15.61 14.57 -4.66
CA ALA A 34 15.02 15.89 -4.93
C ALA A 34 14.84 16.19 -6.43
N ALA A 35 15.36 15.38 -7.35
CA ALA A 35 15.07 15.48 -8.78
C ALA A 35 13.80 14.70 -9.15
N ASP A 36 13.60 13.53 -8.55
CA ASP A 36 12.44 12.65 -8.78
C ASP A 36 11.27 12.99 -7.83
N ALA A 37 10.09 13.27 -8.39
CA ALA A 37 8.90 13.63 -7.63
C ALA A 37 8.34 12.47 -6.78
N GLN A 38 8.41 11.23 -7.26
CA GLN A 38 7.91 10.04 -6.56
C GLN A 38 8.90 9.55 -5.49
N ALA A 39 10.21 9.74 -5.73
CA ALA A 39 11.22 9.58 -4.70
C ALA A 39 11.06 10.64 -3.58
N THR A 40 10.82 11.92 -3.93
CA THR A 40 10.58 12.98 -2.93
C THR A 40 9.41 12.62 -2.01
N LEU A 41 8.29 12.13 -2.57
CA LEU A 41 7.10 11.73 -1.80
C LEU A 41 7.37 10.56 -0.84
N SER A 42 7.97 9.47 -1.34
CA SER A 42 8.23 8.29 -0.51
C SER A 42 9.25 8.56 0.62
N TRP A 43 10.27 9.38 0.37
CA TRP A 43 11.20 9.81 1.42
C TRP A 43 10.58 10.78 2.44
N TYR A 44 9.62 11.60 2.02
CA TYR A 44 8.88 12.48 2.93
C TYR A 44 7.95 11.69 3.86
N GLU A 45 7.24 10.68 3.34
CA GLU A 45 6.41 9.77 4.16
C GLU A 45 7.25 8.99 5.17
N TYR A 46 8.40 8.45 4.74
CA TYR A 46 9.36 7.81 5.64
C TYR A 46 9.87 8.77 6.73
N TRP A 47 10.22 10.00 6.36
CA TRP A 47 10.66 11.02 7.31
C TRP A 47 9.59 11.38 8.35
N LEU A 48 8.33 11.51 7.93
CA LEU A 48 7.20 11.71 8.85
C LEU A 48 7.03 10.54 9.81
N ALA A 49 7.15 9.30 9.33
CA ALA A 49 7.02 8.11 10.18
C ALA A 49 8.12 8.02 11.25
N VAL A 50 9.39 8.27 10.87
CA VAL A 50 10.54 8.25 11.79
C VAL A 50 10.50 9.42 12.78
N THR A 51 10.14 10.62 12.34
CA THR A 51 10.06 11.80 13.23
C THR A 51 8.88 11.73 14.20
N ALA A 52 7.75 11.12 13.80
CA ALA A 52 6.62 10.87 14.70
C ALA A 52 6.94 9.88 15.83
N GLN A 53 7.84 8.92 15.59
CA GLN A 53 8.28 7.93 16.58
C GLN A 53 9.26 8.49 17.63
N ALA A 54 9.79 9.70 17.43
CA ALA A 54 10.71 10.37 18.35
C ALA A 54 10.01 11.10 19.53
N ALA A 55 8.70 10.95 19.70
CA ALA A 55 7.98 11.47 20.87
C ALA A 55 8.31 10.63 22.13
N PRO A 56 8.69 11.26 23.27
CA PRO A 56 9.18 10.53 24.43
C PRO A 56 8.05 9.86 25.22
N LEU A 57 7.83 8.56 24.97
CA LEU A 57 7.13 7.69 25.92
C LEU A 57 8.07 7.37 27.09
N GLY A 58 7.68 7.82 28.28
CA GLY A 58 8.50 7.70 29.49
C GLY A 58 8.63 6.27 30.01
N THR A 59 9.77 6.01 30.66
CA THR A 59 9.92 5.10 31.81
C THR A 59 8.98 3.90 31.89
N HIS A 60 9.34 2.81 31.22
CA HIS A 60 8.93 1.47 31.66
C HIS A 60 10.08 0.75 32.34
N ASP A 61 10.12 0.96 33.65
CA ASP A 61 10.88 0.16 34.60
C ASP A 61 10.49 -1.32 34.43
N SER A 62 11.47 -2.18 34.19
CA SER A 62 11.27 -3.63 34.08
C SER A 62 12.38 -4.39 34.81
N VAL A 63 12.51 -4.05 36.10
CA VAL A 63 13.13 -4.93 37.08
C VAL A 63 12.27 -6.19 37.24
N HIS A 64 12.71 -7.32 36.71
CA HIS A 64 12.86 -8.54 37.51
C HIS A 64 13.81 -9.55 36.86
N ALA A 65 14.86 -9.89 37.61
CA ALA A 65 15.75 -11.01 37.34
C ALA A 65 15.44 -12.18 38.29
N ALA A 66 15.96 -13.36 37.94
CA ALA A 66 15.91 -14.64 38.67
C ALA A 66 14.50 -15.31 38.72
N ALA A 67 14.26 -16.54 38.28
CA ALA A 67 15.00 -17.83 38.31
C ALA A 67 14.55 -18.78 39.44
N PHE A 68 14.90 -20.06 39.28
CA PHE A 68 14.60 -21.24 40.12
C PHE A 68 13.18 -21.82 40.00
N ALA A 69 12.93 -23.13 40.18
CA ALA A 69 13.59 -24.40 39.80
C ALA A 69 12.94 -25.54 40.61
N ALA A 70 12.65 -26.66 39.94
CA ALA A 70 12.62 -28.06 40.43
C ALA A 70 11.92 -28.48 41.76
N ALA A 71 10.88 -29.32 41.57
CA ALA A 71 10.67 -30.65 42.20
C ALA A 71 10.09 -30.83 43.65
N PRO A 72 9.32 -31.92 43.88
CA PRO A 72 8.80 -32.41 45.20
C PRO A 72 9.82 -33.41 45.87
N PRO A 73 9.57 -34.20 46.96
CA PRO A 73 8.29 -34.60 47.62
C PRO A 73 8.29 -34.88 49.17
N ALA A 74 7.17 -35.47 49.66
CA ALA A 74 7.09 -36.62 50.61
C ALA A 74 6.78 -36.48 52.14
N TYR A 75 5.76 -37.24 52.54
CA TYR A 75 5.58 -38.13 53.73
C TYR A 75 5.50 -37.64 55.21
N GLY A 76 4.46 -38.17 55.92
CA GLY A 76 4.60 -38.74 57.27
C GLY A 76 3.66 -38.21 58.38
N GLY A 77 2.94 -39.10 59.09
CA GLY A 77 2.42 -38.80 60.45
C GLY A 77 1.09 -39.42 60.92
N THR A 78 1.14 -40.60 61.56
CA THR A 78 0.13 -41.20 62.49
C THR A 78 0.85 -42.21 63.40
N PRO A 79 0.26 -42.73 64.50
CA PRO A 79 -0.77 -42.25 65.45
C PRO A 79 -0.17 -42.18 66.90
N PRO A 80 -0.95 -42.10 68.03
CA PRO A 80 -1.64 -43.25 68.71
C PRO A 80 -2.98 -42.84 69.40
N ALA A 81 -3.64 -43.57 70.33
CA ALA A 81 -4.10 -44.99 70.41
C ALA A 81 -5.04 -45.19 71.64
N THR A 82 -5.98 -46.17 71.59
CA THR A 82 -6.79 -46.77 72.73
C THR A 82 -7.71 -45.84 73.56
N GLY A 83 -8.90 -46.21 74.07
CA GLY A 83 -9.59 -47.50 74.28
C GLY A 83 -11.08 -47.31 74.70
N PRO A 84 -11.80 -48.35 75.20
CA PRO A 84 -13.20 -48.58 74.81
C PRO A 84 -14.31 -48.39 75.88
N HIS A 85 -15.57 -48.23 75.44
CA HIS A 85 -16.79 -48.57 76.20
C HIS A 85 -17.93 -49.06 75.29
N VAL A 86 -18.80 -49.95 75.80
CA VAL A 86 -19.76 -50.76 75.02
C VAL A 86 -21.17 -50.77 75.66
N THR A 87 -22.15 -50.15 74.96
CA THR A 87 -23.62 -50.43 74.95
C THR A 87 -24.45 -50.36 76.26
N PRO A 88 -25.81 -50.47 76.22
CA PRO A 88 -26.76 -50.30 75.10
C PRO A 88 -27.87 -49.24 75.36
N GLY A 89 -28.58 -48.81 74.31
CA GLY A 89 -29.80 -48.00 74.43
C GLY A 89 -30.75 -48.22 73.24
N VAL A 90 -32.00 -48.61 73.52
CA VAL A 90 -32.99 -49.04 72.52
C VAL A 90 -33.63 -47.84 71.79
N GLY A 91 -33.94 -48.00 70.49
CA GLY A 91 -34.52 -46.95 69.65
C GLY A 91 -36.00 -46.65 69.87
N PRO A 92 -36.62 -45.86 68.98
CA PRO A 92 -37.52 -46.52 68.02
C PRO A 92 -37.28 -46.12 66.55
N GLU A 93 -37.74 -46.98 65.65
CA GLU A 93 -37.64 -46.80 64.20
C GLU A 93 -38.37 -45.54 63.68
N LYS A 94 -37.77 -44.86 62.70
CA LYS A 94 -38.53 -44.16 61.65
C LYS A 94 -38.09 -44.64 60.27
N LYS A 95 -38.95 -45.47 59.68
CA LYS A 95 -38.72 -46.22 58.45
C LYS A 95 -38.50 -45.31 57.24
N SER A 96 -37.26 -45.29 56.77
CA SER A 96 -36.80 -44.98 55.41
C SER A 96 -37.64 -44.00 54.57
N ARG A 97 -37.33 -42.71 54.70
CA ARG A 97 -37.23 -41.82 53.52
C ARG A 97 -35.78 -41.42 53.21
N VAL A 98 -34.80 -41.94 53.96
CA VAL A 98 -33.38 -41.62 53.80
C VAL A 98 -32.90 -41.96 52.38
N GLY A 99 -33.28 -43.13 51.84
CA GLY A 99 -32.96 -43.49 50.45
C GLY A 99 -33.53 -42.50 49.42
N LEU A 100 -34.76 -42.01 49.62
CA LEU A 100 -35.39 -41.02 48.75
C LEU A 100 -34.70 -39.64 48.83
N TRP A 101 -34.30 -39.21 50.02
CA TRP A 101 -33.57 -37.95 50.20
C TRP A 101 -32.14 -38.04 49.64
N VAL A 102 -31.48 -39.19 49.77
CA VAL A 102 -30.17 -39.44 49.15
C VAL A 102 -30.29 -39.44 47.63
N THR A 103 -31.26 -40.13 47.02
CA THR A 103 -31.43 -40.09 45.55
C THR A 103 -31.79 -38.70 45.05
N LEU A 104 -32.66 -37.97 45.75
CA LEU A 104 -33.04 -36.60 45.36
C LEU A 104 -31.87 -35.61 45.50
N SER A 105 -31.03 -35.78 46.52
CA SER A 105 -29.76 -35.03 46.68
C SER A 105 -28.75 -35.36 45.57
N VAL A 106 -28.60 -36.65 45.21
CA VAL A 106 -27.74 -37.08 44.10
C VAL A 106 -28.24 -36.52 42.76
N ILE A 107 -29.54 -36.56 42.49
CA ILE A 107 -30.14 -35.97 41.28
C ILE A 107 -29.91 -34.44 41.25
N GLY A 108 -30.11 -33.76 42.39
CA GLY A 108 -29.84 -32.32 42.51
C GLY A 108 -28.37 -31.98 42.26
N ALA A 109 -27.44 -32.78 42.79
CA ALA A 109 -26.01 -32.62 42.55
C ALA A 109 -25.64 -32.85 41.07
N LEU A 110 -26.21 -33.87 40.42
CA LEU A 110 -25.99 -34.13 38.99
C LEU A 110 -26.50 -32.98 38.10
N LEU A 111 -27.68 -32.43 38.40
CA LEU A 111 -28.21 -31.27 37.68
C LEU A 111 -27.36 -30.01 37.89
N LEU A 112 -26.87 -29.79 39.12
CA LEU A 112 -25.98 -28.67 39.44
C LEU A 112 -24.61 -28.81 38.74
N ILE A 113 -24.03 -30.02 38.71
CA ILE A 113 -22.80 -30.31 37.98
C ILE A 113 -23.01 -30.09 36.47
N ALA A 114 -24.12 -30.57 35.90
CA ALA A 114 -24.42 -30.36 34.48
C ALA A 114 -24.54 -28.85 34.14
N LEU A 115 -25.20 -28.07 34.99
CA LEU A 115 -25.33 -26.62 34.82
C LEU A 115 -23.97 -25.91 34.95
N ILE A 116 -23.12 -26.30 35.90
CA ILE A 116 -21.75 -25.77 36.04
C ILE A 116 -20.93 -26.07 34.78
N VAL A 117 -21.01 -27.30 34.25
CA VAL A 117 -20.30 -27.67 33.01
C VAL A 117 -20.76 -26.80 31.84
N VAL A 118 -22.07 -26.58 31.66
CA VAL A 118 -22.60 -25.69 30.60
C VAL A 118 -22.12 -24.25 30.77
N VAL A 119 -22.13 -23.70 31.99
CA VAL A 119 -21.64 -22.34 32.24
C VAL A 119 -20.15 -22.24 31.93
N VAL A 120 -19.34 -23.19 32.38
CA VAL A 120 -17.89 -23.22 32.09
C VAL A 120 -17.64 -23.38 30.59
N THR A 121 -18.33 -24.29 29.89
CA THR A 121 -18.11 -24.49 28.44
C THR A 121 -18.33 -23.20 27.66
N LEU A 122 -19.38 -22.44 27.99
CA LEU A 122 -19.73 -21.19 27.32
C LEU A 122 -18.80 -20.03 27.71
N THR A 123 -18.42 -19.90 28.99
CA THR A 123 -17.56 -18.79 29.45
C THR A 123 -16.08 -18.98 29.14
N THR A 124 -15.62 -20.22 28.90
CA THR A 124 -14.24 -20.51 28.47
C THR A 124 -14.15 -20.87 26.97
N ALA A 125 -15.21 -20.64 26.20
CA ALA A 125 -15.18 -20.83 24.75
C ALA A 125 -14.16 -19.85 24.12
N ARG A 126 -13.34 -20.33 23.19
CA ARG A 126 -12.47 -19.47 22.38
C ARG A 126 -13.18 -19.16 21.08
N HIS A 127 -13.33 -17.88 20.78
CA HIS A 127 -13.94 -17.35 19.57
C HIS A 127 -12.86 -16.65 18.75
N TRP A 128 -12.81 -16.87 17.45
CA TRP A 128 -11.98 -16.10 16.52
C TRP A 128 -12.61 -16.03 15.14
N THR A 129 -12.18 -15.04 14.35
CA THR A 129 -12.55 -14.93 12.95
C THR A 129 -11.61 -15.80 12.13
N LYS A 130 -12.13 -16.90 11.58
CA LYS A 130 -11.39 -17.78 10.68
C LYS A 130 -11.58 -17.31 9.23
N VAL A 131 -10.49 -17.22 8.49
CA VAL A 131 -10.48 -16.87 7.07
C VAL A 131 -10.57 -18.14 6.25
N ASP A 132 -11.68 -18.35 5.55
CA ASP A 132 -11.90 -19.51 4.68
C ASP A 132 -11.31 -19.28 3.28
N SER A 133 -11.49 -18.06 2.77
CA SER A 133 -10.86 -17.58 1.55
C SER A 133 -10.18 -16.24 1.87
N PRO A 134 -8.88 -16.08 1.59
CA PRO A 134 -8.22 -14.79 1.76
C PRO A 134 -8.83 -13.75 0.82
N GLU A 135 -8.60 -12.48 1.16
CA GLU A 135 -8.91 -11.36 0.26
C GLU A 135 -8.07 -11.49 -1.02
N LYS A 136 -8.75 -11.33 -2.16
CA LYS A 136 -8.11 -11.25 -3.47
C LYS A 136 -8.02 -9.76 -3.85
N PRO A 137 -6.82 -9.16 -3.78
CA PRO A 137 -6.64 -7.75 -4.14
C PRO A 137 -6.95 -7.55 -5.62
N GLU A 138 -7.46 -6.36 -5.95
CA GLU A 138 -7.74 -5.96 -7.32
C GLU A 138 -6.46 -5.97 -8.18
N THR A 139 -6.56 -6.51 -9.39
CA THR A 139 -5.47 -6.51 -10.36
C THR A 139 -5.72 -5.47 -11.46
N PHE A 140 -4.63 -4.94 -12.00
CA PHE A 140 -4.66 -3.86 -13.00
C PHE A 140 -3.86 -4.28 -14.24
N HIS A 141 -4.29 -3.80 -15.40
CA HIS A 141 -3.54 -3.91 -16.65
C HIS A 141 -3.33 -2.52 -17.27
N SER A 142 -2.24 -2.37 -18.02
CA SER A 142 -1.94 -1.13 -18.73
C SER A 142 -2.65 -1.12 -20.08
N GLU A 143 -3.40 -0.07 -20.36
CA GLU A 143 -3.93 0.25 -21.69
C GLU A 143 -3.23 1.48 -22.27
N GLU A 144 -2.91 1.43 -23.56
CA GLU A 144 -2.49 2.60 -24.35
C GLU A 144 -3.73 3.31 -24.92
N TYR A 145 -3.71 4.64 -24.94
CA TYR A 145 -4.77 5.47 -25.54
C TYR A 145 -4.21 6.74 -26.17
N GLU A 146 -4.84 7.22 -27.25
CA GLU A 146 -4.51 8.51 -27.86
C GLU A 146 -4.96 9.66 -26.95
N THR A 147 -4.09 10.63 -26.68
CA THR A 147 -4.40 11.77 -25.79
C THR A 147 -5.29 12.82 -26.46
N GLY A 148 -5.40 12.78 -27.78
CA GLY A 148 -5.98 13.84 -28.62
C GLY A 148 -4.97 14.89 -29.07
N LEU A 149 -3.77 14.90 -28.49
CA LEU A 149 -2.64 15.72 -28.95
C LEU A 149 -1.82 15.00 -30.01
N TYR A 150 -1.07 15.77 -30.79
CA TYR A 150 -0.18 15.25 -31.81
C TYR A 150 1.28 15.67 -31.58
N LEU A 151 2.16 14.70 -31.86
CA LEU A 151 3.59 14.86 -32.00
C LEU A 151 3.90 15.24 -33.46
N VAL A 152 4.89 16.10 -33.66
CA VAL A 152 5.46 16.41 -34.98
C VAL A 152 6.97 16.24 -34.88
N ALA A 153 7.54 15.54 -35.85
CA ALA A 153 8.97 15.36 -36.04
C ALA A 153 9.41 15.96 -37.38
N ASP A 154 10.59 16.55 -37.39
CA ASP A 154 11.32 16.96 -38.59
C ASP A 154 12.43 15.94 -38.85
N ASP A 155 12.59 15.47 -40.10
CA ASP A 155 13.63 14.51 -40.48
C ASP A 155 14.97 15.15 -40.89
N GLY A 156 15.04 16.49 -40.97
CA GLY A 156 16.21 17.26 -41.41
C GLY A 156 16.50 17.15 -42.91
N VAL A 157 15.63 16.52 -43.70
CA VAL A 157 15.78 16.39 -45.15
C VAL A 157 14.95 17.47 -45.83
N SER A 158 15.61 18.54 -46.25
CA SER A 158 14.98 19.69 -46.92
C SER A 158 13.99 19.26 -48.02
N PRO A 159 12.72 19.72 -47.98
CA PRO A 159 11.74 19.47 -49.05
C PRO A 159 12.06 20.26 -50.32
N CYS A 160 13.08 21.13 -50.28
CA CYS A 160 13.60 21.89 -51.41
C CYS A 160 14.89 21.27 -51.99
N ALA A 161 15.10 21.47 -53.28
CA ALA A 161 16.33 21.18 -54.02
C ALA A 161 17.11 22.48 -54.34
N VAL A 162 18.41 22.36 -54.57
CA VAL A 162 19.26 23.47 -55.07
C VAL A 162 18.88 23.80 -56.52
N ASP A 163 19.02 25.07 -56.91
CA ASP A 163 18.65 25.62 -58.23
C ASP A 163 17.14 25.54 -58.57
N GLN A 164 16.28 25.12 -57.63
CA GLN A 164 14.82 25.20 -57.82
C GLN A 164 14.31 26.63 -57.59
N ASP A 165 13.16 26.94 -58.17
CA ASP A 165 12.47 28.22 -57.97
C ASP A 165 12.13 28.47 -56.48
N TRP A 166 12.34 29.69 -56.01
CA TRP A 166 12.13 30.05 -54.61
C TRP A 166 10.66 29.98 -54.18
N THR A 167 9.72 30.33 -55.06
CA THR A 167 8.28 30.19 -54.81
C THR A 167 7.88 28.72 -54.69
N ASP A 168 8.44 27.84 -55.52
CA ASP A 168 8.23 26.38 -55.39
C ASP A 168 8.77 25.83 -54.06
N CYS A 169 9.91 26.36 -53.57
CA CYS A 169 10.42 26.03 -52.24
C CYS A 169 9.46 26.46 -51.11
N ILE A 170 8.95 27.68 -51.15
CA ILE A 170 7.97 28.20 -50.20
C ILE A 170 6.70 27.32 -50.21
N ASN A 171 6.22 26.92 -51.39
CA ASN A 171 5.03 26.08 -51.53
C ASN A 171 5.25 24.66 -50.97
N ALA A 172 6.44 24.07 -51.19
CA ALA A 172 6.80 22.78 -50.62
C ALA A 172 6.86 22.83 -49.08
N MET A 173 7.47 23.88 -48.52
CA MET A 173 7.53 24.12 -47.07
C MET A 173 6.14 24.34 -46.46
N GLU A 174 5.28 25.11 -47.11
CA GLU A 174 3.88 25.34 -46.68
C GLU A 174 3.05 24.04 -46.73
N ALA A 175 3.32 23.14 -47.68
CA ALA A 175 2.68 21.83 -47.73
C ALA A 175 3.09 20.92 -46.55
N GLN A 176 4.37 20.95 -46.13
CA GLN A 176 4.81 20.24 -44.92
C GLN A 176 4.08 20.79 -43.67
N TYR A 177 4.04 22.12 -43.52
CA TYR A 177 3.34 22.77 -42.41
C TYR A 177 1.83 22.44 -42.39
N ALA A 178 1.16 22.51 -43.54
CA ALA A 178 -0.26 22.21 -43.66
C ALA A 178 -0.58 20.72 -43.37
N GLY A 179 0.30 19.80 -43.77
CA GLY A 179 0.13 18.36 -43.52
C GLY A 179 0.32 17.96 -42.06
N ALA A 180 1.34 18.51 -41.40
CA ALA A 180 1.74 18.10 -40.05
C ALA A 180 1.21 19.01 -38.93
N CYS A 181 1.24 20.33 -39.11
CA CYS A 181 1.02 21.30 -38.03
C CYS A 181 -0.38 21.91 -38.01
N ALA A 182 -1.03 22.07 -39.16
CA ALA A 182 -2.30 22.80 -39.25
C ALA A 182 -3.50 21.98 -38.77
N GLY A 183 -4.42 22.64 -38.07
CA GLY A 183 -5.76 22.11 -37.75
C GLY A 183 -5.81 21.02 -36.67
N VAL A 184 -4.75 20.86 -35.87
CA VAL A 184 -4.66 19.87 -34.79
C VAL A 184 -4.17 20.51 -33.48
N GLU A 185 -4.48 19.89 -32.35
CA GLU A 185 -3.84 20.22 -31.07
C GLU A 185 -2.48 19.52 -30.98
N LEU A 186 -1.44 20.28 -30.63
CA LEU A 186 -0.05 19.82 -30.65
C LEU A 186 0.51 19.77 -29.22
N VAL A 187 1.37 18.78 -28.95
CA VAL A 187 2.17 18.80 -27.72
C VAL A 187 3.12 20.02 -27.71
N PRO A 188 3.56 20.54 -26.54
CA PRO A 188 4.34 21.79 -26.48
C PRO A 188 5.63 21.80 -27.32
N ALA A 189 6.31 20.66 -27.45
CA ALA A 189 7.49 20.52 -28.29
C ALA A 189 7.15 20.62 -29.79
N ALA A 190 6.08 19.94 -30.23
CA ALA A 190 5.60 19.99 -31.60
C ALA A 190 5.07 21.39 -31.97
N ALA A 191 4.36 22.06 -31.05
CA ALA A 191 3.94 23.45 -31.22
C ALA A 191 5.13 24.41 -31.41
N THR A 192 6.24 24.17 -30.69
CA THR A 192 7.48 24.95 -30.84
C THR A 192 8.12 24.73 -32.21
N LEU A 193 8.28 23.47 -32.64
CA LEU A 193 8.81 23.11 -33.96
C LEU A 193 7.97 23.70 -35.09
N CYS A 194 6.65 23.52 -35.05
CA CYS A 194 5.72 24.09 -36.01
C CYS A 194 5.76 25.62 -36.05
N GLY A 195 5.97 26.27 -34.90
CA GLY A 195 6.16 27.73 -34.81
C GLY A 195 7.45 28.20 -35.49
N GLN A 196 8.55 27.46 -35.32
CA GLN A 196 9.83 27.72 -35.99
C GLN A 196 9.72 27.55 -37.51
N HIS A 197 9.13 26.43 -37.95
CA HIS A 197 8.90 26.14 -39.38
C HIS A 197 7.99 27.20 -40.04
N ARG A 198 6.98 27.69 -39.33
CA ARG A 198 6.14 28.79 -39.82
C ARG A 198 6.90 30.11 -39.94
N ALA A 199 7.71 30.45 -38.93
CA ALA A 199 8.53 31.66 -38.96
C ALA A 199 9.55 31.63 -40.10
N GLU A 200 10.10 30.45 -40.44
CA GLU A 200 10.98 30.28 -41.60
C GLU A 200 10.24 30.51 -42.92
N ILE A 201 9.05 29.95 -43.11
CA ILE A 201 8.22 30.21 -44.30
C ILE A 201 7.92 31.70 -44.46
N ASP A 202 7.58 32.39 -43.37
CA ASP A 202 7.30 33.82 -43.40
C ASP A 202 8.57 34.65 -43.67
N ARG A 203 9.76 34.20 -43.23
CA ARG A 203 11.07 34.76 -43.61
C ARG A 203 11.35 34.57 -45.10
N MET A 204 11.18 33.35 -45.62
CA MET A 204 11.40 33.04 -47.03
C MET A 204 10.51 33.89 -47.95
N ARG A 205 9.23 34.09 -47.57
CA ARG A 205 8.29 34.98 -48.28
C ARG A 205 8.68 36.45 -48.23
N ALA A 206 9.33 36.91 -47.17
CA ALA A 206 9.80 38.28 -47.04
C ALA A 206 11.09 38.55 -47.87
N GLU A 207 11.86 37.51 -48.16
CA GLU A 207 13.08 37.56 -48.97
C GLU A 207 12.85 37.22 -50.46
N ASP A 208 11.64 36.80 -50.83
CA ASP A 208 11.28 36.41 -52.20
C ASP A 208 11.40 37.56 -53.21
N SER A 209 11.96 37.27 -54.38
CA SER A 209 12.11 38.22 -55.47
C SER A 209 12.10 37.53 -56.84
N GLU A 210 11.68 38.25 -57.89
CA GLU A 210 11.48 37.68 -59.22
C GLU A 210 12.76 37.02 -59.77
N GLY A 211 12.68 35.71 -60.06
CA GLY A 211 13.79 34.91 -60.55
C GLY A 211 14.75 34.39 -59.48
N SER A 212 14.41 34.50 -58.20
CA SER A 212 15.17 33.87 -57.10
C SER A 212 15.12 32.34 -57.17
N VAL A 213 16.25 31.71 -56.86
CA VAL A 213 16.40 30.25 -56.77
C VAL A 213 17.07 29.85 -55.46
N VAL A 214 16.84 28.61 -55.02
CA VAL A 214 17.45 28.06 -53.80
C VAL A 214 18.95 27.87 -53.98
N ALA A 215 19.74 28.75 -53.34
CA ALA A 215 21.21 28.71 -53.39
C ALA A 215 21.83 27.62 -52.49
N SER A 216 21.15 27.25 -51.40
CA SER A 216 21.58 26.20 -50.45
C SER A 216 20.38 25.66 -49.70
N LEU A 217 20.46 24.40 -49.27
CA LEU A 217 19.43 23.79 -48.42
C LEU A 217 19.58 24.29 -46.98
N GLY A 218 18.46 24.55 -46.31
CA GLY A 218 18.40 24.87 -44.88
C GLY A 218 18.25 23.62 -44.00
N ASP A 219 18.10 23.85 -42.69
CA ASP A 219 18.01 22.77 -41.68
C ASP A 219 16.59 22.20 -41.49
N PHE A 220 15.56 22.83 -42.07
CA PHE A 220 14.16 22.38 -41.98
C PHE A 220 13.85 21.31 -43.03
N GLY A 221 13.29 20.19 -42.58
CA GLY A 221 13.03 19.02 -43.41
C GLY A 221 11.56 18.67 -43.64
N HIS A 222 11.28 17.39 -43.87
CA HIS A 222 9.92 16.89 -44.00
C HIS A 222 9.29 16.71 -42.61
N LEU A 223 8.05 17.19 -42.47
CA LEU A 223 7.33 17.12 -41.21
C LEU A 223 6.42 15.90 -41.17
N THR A 224 6.65 15.01 -40.21
CA THR A 224 5.80 13.84 -39.94
C THR A 224 4.99 14.04 -38.66
N ARG A 225 3.68 13.84 -38.74
CA ARG A 225 2.77 13.87 -37.57
C ARG A 225 2.41 12.47 -37.11
N THR A 226 2.45 12.24 -35.80
CA THR A 226 1.92 11.03 -35.14
C THR A 226 1.02 11.41 -33.96
N PRO A 227 -0.02 10.64 -33.63
CA PRO A 227 -0.79 10.87 -32.40
C PRO A 227 0.11 10.66 -31.17
N GLU A 228 -0.08 11.47 -30.13
CA GLU A 228 0.50 11.20 -28.82
C GLU A 228 -0.29 10.07 -28.14
N ILE A 229 0.44 9.06 -27.65
CA ILE A 229 -0.12 7.93 -26.91
C ILE A 229 0.33 8.04 -25.46
N ALA A 230 -0.62 7.92 -24.54
CA ALA A 230 -0.37 7.80 -23.11
C ALA A 230 -0.84 6.42 -22.61
N THR A 231 -0.36 6.04 -21.43
CA THR A 231 -0.77 4.81 -20.74
C THR A 231 -1.65 5.12 -19.54
N ARG A 232 -2.63 4.25 -19.29
CA ARG A 232 -3.45 4.26 -18.06
C ARG A 232 -3.51 2.86 -17.47
N GLN A 233 -3.57 2.78 -16.14
CA GLN A 233 -3.91 1.53 -15.46
C GLN A 233 -5.43 1.39 -15.43
N VAL A 234 -5.92 0.22 -15.86
CA VAL A 234 -7.33 -0.13 -15.85
C VAL A 234 -7.54 -1.32 -14.93
N SER A 235 -8.54 -1.21 -14.06
CA SER A 235 -8.95 -2.28 -13.15
C SER A 235 -9.54 -3.46 -13.92
N ASN A 236 -9.16 -4.68 -13.52
CA ASN A 236 -9.77 -5.91 -14.01
C ASN A 236 -11.15 -6.19 -13.38
N ASN A 237 -11.62 -5.34 -12.46
CA ASN A 237 -12.84 -5.49 -11.66
C ASN A 237 -12.93 -6.87 -10.97
N ASP A 238 -11.78 -7.37 -10.51
CA ASP A 238 -11.63 -8.74 -10.02
C ASP A 238 -11.32 -8.83 -8.52
N TYR A 239 -11.58 -7.74 -7.78
CA TYR A 239 -11.53 -7.71 -6.32
C TYR A 239 -12.54 -8.67 -5.69
N GLU A 240 -12.09 -9.49 -4.73
CA GLU A 240 -12.96 -10.33 -3.90
C GLU A 240 -12.57 -10.17 -2.42
N ALA A 241 -13.51 -9.73 -1.60
CA ALA A 241 -13.30 -9.57 -0.16
C ALA A 241 -13.06 -10.93 0.53
N ALA A 242 -12.29 -10.94 1.62
CA ALA A 242 -12.07 -12.15 2.40
C ALA A 242 -13.38 -12.78 2.90
N VAL A 243 -13.55 -14.08 2.66
CA VAL A 243 -14.66 -14.85 3.21
C VAL A 243 -14.23 -15.36 4.59
N THR A 244 -14.99 -14.97 5.62
CA THR A 244 -14.67 -15.30 7.01
C THR A 244 -15.91 -15.77 7.76
N HIS A 245 -15.70 -16.64 8.75
CA HIS A 245 -16.72 -17.04 9.72
C HIS A 245 -16.19 -16.96 11.15
N GLU A 246 -17.10 -16.93 12.12
CA GLU A 246 -16.77 -17.06 13.54
C GLU A 246 -16.56 -18.53 13.89
N ALA A 247 -15.31 -18.92 14.15
CA ALA A 247 -14.95 -20.24 14.65
C ALA A 247 -14.99 -20.25 16.19
N VAL A 248 -15.51 -21.34 16.76
CA VAL A 248 -15.69 -21.48 18.21
C VAL A 248 -15.19 -22.84 18.71
N CYS A 249 -14.25 -22.81 19.66
CA CYS A 249 -13.72 -23.98 20.35
C CYS A 249 -14.23 -24.02 21.79
N TYR A 250 -15.07 -25.00 22.11
CA TYR A 250 -15.53 -25.31 23.47
C TYR A 250 -14.62 -26.36 24.12
N LEU A 251 -14.25 -26.12 25.39
CA LEU A 251 -13.41 -27.00 26.21
C LEU A 251 -12.04 -27.42 25.61
N GLY A 252 -11.61 -26.84 24.49
CA GLY A 252 -10.39 -27.22 23.79
C GLY A 252 -10.51 -28.43 22.85
N PHE A 253 -11.71 -28.97 22.61
CA PHE A 253 -11.90 -30.14 21.73
C PHE A 253 -13.28 -30.28 21.05
N LEU A 254 -14.25 -29.40 21.33
CA LEU A 254 -15.58 -29.42 20.71
C LEU A 254 -15.77 -28.18 19.84
N GLY A 255 -16.17 -28.39 18.57
CA GLY A 255 -16.27 -27.32 17.58
C GLY A 255 -15.03 -27.26 16.70
N GLU A 256 -14.73 -26.09 16.16
CA GLU A 256 -13.47 -25.84 15.47
C GLU A 256 -12.46 -25.37 16.50
N CYS A 257 -11.31 -26.04 16.57
CA CYS A 257 -10.19 -25.79 17.49
C CYS A 257 -8.90 -25.72 16.66
N GLU A 258 -8.01 -24.77 16.97
CA GLU A 258 -6.68 -24.63 16.32
C GLU A 258 -5.75 -25.83 16.59
#